data_AF-A0A952WDV3-F1
#
_entry.id   AF-A0A952WDV3-F1
#
_cell.length_a   1.000
_cell.length_b   1.000
_cell.length_c   1.000
_cell.angle_alpha   90.00
_cell.angle_beta   90.00
_cell.angle_gamma   90.00
#
_symmetry.space_group_name_H-M   'P 1'
#
loop_
_entity.id
_entity.type
_entity.pdbx_description
1 polymer ?
#
loop_
_entity_poly.entity_id
_entity_poly.type
_entity_poly.pdbx_seq_one_letter_code
_entity_poly.pdbx_strand_id
1 'polypeptide(L)'
;MPSPTPRCLHCRYDLSGIVDRCPECGWTIDPEVLYLDDVELIARRLQKPAPPSWWRRLLAAYSALVVAFVVLVILVIAIAIVWMASRGQGV
;
A
#
# COMPACT_ATOMS: atom_id res chain seq x y z
N MET A 1 3.79 23.98 -15.42
CA MET A 1 3.16 23.93 -14.09
C MET A 1 4.28 24.18 -13.08
N PRO A 2 4.32 25.32 -12.37
CA PRO A 2 5.46 25.61 -11.51
C PRO A 2 5.45 24.68 -10.29
N SER A 3 6.59 24.03 -10.06
CA SER A 3 6.91 23.25 -8.86
C SER A 3 6.77 24.13 -7.61
N PRO A 4 6.29 23.63 -6.46
CA PRO A 4 6.36 24.39 -5.22
C PRO A 4 7.84 24.53 -4.85
N THR A 5 8.41 25.72 -5.09
CA THR A 5 9.78 26.01 -4.69
C THR A 5 9.77 26.42 -3.22
N PRO A 6 10.68 25.88 -2.38
CA PRO A 6 10.76 26.28 -0.99
C PRO A 6 11.10 27.77 -0.92
N ARG A 7 10.24 28.54 -0.25
CA ARG A 7 10.49 29.96 0.03
C ARG A 7 10.85 30.11 1.49
N CYS A 8 11.73 31.04 1.82
CA CYS A 8 12.06 31.26 3.21
C CYS A 8 10.83 31.85 3.91
N LEU A 9 10.48 31.29 5.05
CA LEU A 9 9.38 31.77 5.88
C LEU A 9 9.61 33.20 6.40
N HIS A 10 10.87 33.65 6.51
CA HIS A 10 11.24 34.98 6.99
C HIS A 10 11.47 35.99 5.85
N CYS A 11 12.35 35.67 4.90
CA CYS A 11 12.77 36.57 3.82
C CYS A 11 11.86 36.46 2.56
N ARG A 12 10.97 35.45 2.47
CA ARG A 12 10.22 35.05 1.25
C ARG A 12 11.07 34.81 -0.01
N TYR A 13 12.39 34.82 0.13
CA TYR A 13 13.34 34.54 -0.93
C TYR A 13 13.13 33.12 -1.47
N ASP A 14 13.29 32.97 -2.78
CA ASP A 14 13.16 31.68 -3.45
C ASP A 14 14.42 30.85 -3.21
N LEU A 15 14.29 29.71 -2.52
CA LEU A 15 15.41 28.79 -2.21
C LEU A 15 15.49 27.63 -3.19
N SER A 16 15.05 27.85 -4.42
CA SER A 16 15.34 26.94 -5.53
C SER A 16 16.84 26.70 -5.65
N GLY A 17 17.34 25.63 -5.01
CA GLY A 17 18.74 25.18 -5.07
C GLY A 17 19.59 25.41 -3.81
N ILE A 18 19.04 25.92 -2.69
CA ILE A 18 19.82 26.17 -1.46
C ILE A 18 19.12 25.49 -0.28
N VAL A 19 19.82 24.55 0.38
CA VAL A 19 19.18 23.62 1.34
C VAL A 19 19.43 24.02 2.81
N ASP A 20 20.50 24.76 3.11
CA ASP A 20 20.94 24.90 4.52
C ASP A 20 20.65 26.27 5.17
N ARG A 21 20.68 27.39 4.42
CA ARG A 21 20.44 28.77 4.95
C ARG A 21 19.89 29.73 3.89
N CYS A 22 18.96 30.65 4.25
CA CYS A 22 18.59 31.77 3.35
C CYS A 22 19.81 32.71 3.22
N PRO A 23 20.32 32.98 2.00
CA PRO A 23 21.48 33.86 1.81
C PRO A 23 21.18 35.33 2.20
N GLU A 24 19.91 35.73 2.16
CA GLU A 24 19.48 37.11 2.49
C GLU A 24 19.32 37.34 3.99
N CYS A 25 18.70 36.40 4.72
CA CYS A 25 18.41 36.59 6.16
C CYS A 25 19.23 35.69 7.09
N GLY A 26 20.07 34.81 6.55
CA GLY A 26 20.91 33.89 7.33
C GLY A 26 20.14 32.84 8.12
N TRP A 27 18.81 32.78 7.98
CA TRP A 27 17.96 31.90 8.77
C TRP A 27 18.15 30.45 8.34
N THR A 28 18.39 29.58 9.32
CA THR A 28 18.49 28.12 9.13
C THR A 28 17.14 27.60 8.71
N ILE A 29 17.08 27.02 7.52
CA ILE A 29 15.89 26.34 7.04
C ILE A 29 16.09 24.89 7.44
N ASP A 30 15.28 24.44 8.39
CA ASP A 30 15.36 23.06 8.87
C ASP A 30 15.00 22.13 7.69
N PRO A 31 15.94 21.30 7.21
CA PRO A 31 15.68 20.41 6.07
C PRO A 31 14.60 19.38 6.40
N GLU A 32 14.34 19.14 7.68
CA GLU A 32 13.30 18.24 8.16
C GLU A 32 11.88 18.74 7.83
N VAL A 33 11.67 20.05 7.78
CA VAL A 33 10.37 20.66 7.40
C VAL A 33 10.09 20.45 5.90
N LEU A 34 11.12 20.48 5.05
CA LEU A 34 10.96 20.26 3.61
C LEU A 34 10.56 18.81 3.31
N TYR A 35 11.11 17.85 4.05
CA TYR A 35 10.77 16.42 3.90
C TYR A 35 9.35 16.09 4.37
N LEU A 36 8.86 16.76 5.41
CA LEU A 36 7.51 16.54 5.95
C LEU A 36 6.41 16.89 4.95
N ASP A 37 6.58 17.97 4.17
CA ASP A 37 5.63 18.35 3.12
C ASP A 37 5.55 17.30 2.00
N ASP A 38 6.68 16.75 1.55
CA ASP A 38 6.71 15.70 0.53
C ASP A 38 6.04 14.41 1.01
N VAL A 39 6.28 14.01 2.27
CA VAL A 39 5.66 12.83 2.87
C VAL A 39 4.14 13.02 3.00
N GLU A 40 3.68 14.20 3.42
CA GLU A 40 2.25 14.49 3.53
C GLU A 40 1.58 14.59 2.14
N LEU A 41 2.28 15.09 1.12
CA LEU A 41 1.82 15.11 -0.26
C LEU A 41 1.71 13.70 -0.84
N ILE A 42 2.71 12.84 -0.59
CA ILE A 42 2.71 11.43 -0.98
C ILE A 42 1.60 10.69 -0.25
N ALA A 43 1.40 10.93 1.05
CA ALA A 43 0.32 10.35 1.82
C ALA A 43 -1.06 10.74 1.25
N ARG A 44 -1.27 12.02 0.91
CA ARG A 44 -2.49 12.47 0.21
C ARG A 44 -2.67 11.83 -1.16
N ARG A 45 -1.59 11.65 -1.94
CA ARG A 45 -1.64 10.98 -3.25
C ARG A 45 -1.93 9.48 -3.13
N LEU A 46 -1.41 8.84 -2.09
CA LEU A 46 -1.61 7.42 -1.79
C LEU A 46 -2.90 7.15 -1.01
N GLN A 47 -3.61 8.20 -0.61
CA GLN A 47 -4.95 8.11 -0.04
C GLN A 47 -5.92 7.60 -1.11
N LYS A 48 -5.88 6.28 -1.35
CA LYS A 48 -6.88 5.61 -2.18
C LYS A 48 -8.26 5.91 -1.57
N PRO A 49 -9.25 6.26 -2.41
CA PRO A 49 -10.60 6.46 -1.92
C PRO A 49 -11.02 5.24 -1.12
N ALA A 50 -11.61 5.46 0.05
CA ALA A 50 -12.05 4.38 0.93
C ALA A 50 -12.89 3.39 0.10
N PRO A 51 -12.61 2.08 0.16
CA PRO A 51 -13.35 1.10 -0.61
C PRO A 51 -14.82 1.18 -0.23
N PRO A 52 -15.74 1.03 -1.20
CA PRO A 52 -17.16 1.16 -0.94
C PRO A 52 -17.62 0.14 0.12
N SER A 53 -18.67 0.47 0.87
CA SER A 53 -19.13 -0.37 2.00
C SER A 53 -19.48 -1.81 1.62
N TRP A 54 -19.82 -2.08 0.36
CA TRP A 54 -20.07 -3.42 -0.18
C TRP A 54 -18.80 -4.24 -0.47
N TRP A 55 -17.64 -3.60 -0.60
CA TRP A 55 -16.37 -4.25 -0.98
C TRP A 55 -15.92 -5.28 0.07
N ARG A 56 -16.13 -4.96 1.35
CA ARG A 56 -15.85 -5.89 2.47
C ARG A 56 -16.66 -7.18 2.38
N ARG A 57 -17.93 -7.09 1.93
CA ARG A 57 -18.80 -8.27 1.80
C ARG A 57 -18.38 -9.16 0.64
N LEU A 58 -17.97 -8.56 -0.48
CA LEU A 58 -17.47 -9.30 -1.64
C LEU A 58 -16.14 -10.00 -1.35
N LEU A 59 -15.21 -9.34 -0.65
CA LEU A 59 -13.98 -9.98 -0.19
C LEU A 59 -14.25 -11.16 0.76
N ALA A 60 -15.16 -11.00 1.71
CA ALA A 60 -15.54 -12.07 2.64
C ALA A 60 -16.20 -13.25 1.89
N ALA A 61 -17.13 -12.97 0.97
CA ALA A 61 -17.77 -14.00 0.17
C ALA A 61 -16.78 -14.73 -0.75
N TYR A 62 -15.90 -13.98 -1.42
CA TYR A 62 -14.88 -14.53 -2.30
C TYR A 62 -13.88 -15.41 -1.52
N SER A 63 -13.37 -14.92 -0.39
CA SER A 63 -12.46 -15.71 0.46
C SER A 63 -13.12 -16.99 0.98
N ALA A 64 -14.40 -16.94 1.40
CA ALA A 64 -15.14 -18.14 1.79
C ALA A 64 -15.30 -19.15 0.65
N LEU A 65 -15.60 -18.67 -0.58
CA LEU A 65 -15.70 -19.52 -1.77
C LEU A 65 -14.37 -20.21 -2.10
N VAL A 66 -13.25 -19.47 -2.02
CA VAL A 66 -11.90 -20.03 -2.25
C VAL A 66 -11.57 -21.11 -1.23
N VAL A 67 -11.84 -20.87 0.06
CA VAL A 67 -11.60 -21.87 1.11
C VAL A 67 -12.46 -23.11 0.89
N ALA A 68 -13.76 -22.94 0.59
CA ALA A 68 -14.65 -24.07 0.30
C ALA A 68 -14.17 -24.89 -0.91
N PHE A 69 -13.71 -24.22 -1.96
CA PHE A 69 -13.16 -24.87 -3.14
C PHE A 69 -11.90 -25.68 -2.83
N VAL A 70 -10.96 -25.11 -2.07
CA VAL A 70 -9.73 -25.81 -1.65
C VAL A 70 -10.05 -27.04 -0.81
N VAL A 71 -10.98 -26.92 0.15
CA VAL A 71 -11.41 -28.07 0.97
C VAL A 71 -12.02 -29.16 0.09
N LEU A 72 -12.89 -28.80 -0.86
CA LEU A 72 -13.51 -29.76 -1.78
C LEU A 72 -12.46 -30.51 -2.61
N VAL A 73 -11.47 -29.80 -3.14
CA VAL A 73 -10.37 -30.40 -3.92
C VAL A 73 -9.58 -31.40 -3.07
N ILE A 74 -9.20 -31.03 -1.84
CA ILE A 74 -8.49 -31.93 -0.92
C ILE A 74 -9.32 -33.19 -0.63
N LEU A 75 -10.63 -33.02 -0.43
CA LEU A 75 -11.54 -34.11 -0.13
C LEU A 75 -11.67 -35.09 -1.31
N VAL A 76 -11.77 -34.57 -2.54
CA VAL A 76 -11.78 -35.39 -3.77
C VAL A 76 -10.48 -36.17 -3.93
N ILE A 77 -9.32 -35.53 -3.69
CA ILE A 77 -8.01 -36.20 -3.77
C ILE A 77 -7.91 -37.30 -2.71
N ALA A 78 -8.33 -37.04 -1.48
CA ALA A 78 -8.32 -38.03 -0.40
C ALA A 78 -9.20 -39.24 -0.75
N ILE A 79 -10.42 -39.02 -1.26
CA ILE A 79 -11.31 -40.09 -1.72
C ILE A 79 -10.66 -40.90 -2.84
N ALA A 80 -10.04 -40.24 -3.82
CA ALA A 80 -9.37 -40.93 -4.93
C ALA A 80 -8.21 -41.81 -4.43
N ILE A 81 -7.41 -41.33 -3.47
CA ILE A 81 -6.32 -42.10 -2.85
C ILE A 81 -6.88 -43.33 -2.14
N VAL A 82 -7.91 -43.17 -1.31
CA VAL A 82 -8.56 -44.28 -0.58
C VAL A 82 -9.17 -45.30 -1.55
N TRP A 83 -9.78 -44.82 -2.63
CA TRP A 83 -10.36 -45.68 -3.66
C TRP A 83 -9.28 -46.48 -4.41
N MET A 84 -8.15 -45.86 -4.75
CA MET A 84 -7.01 -46.56 -5.35
C MET A 84 -6.38 -47.57 -4.38
N ALA A 85 -6.25 -47.22 -3.09
CA ALA A 85 -5.70 -48.12 -2.08
C ALA A 85 -6.58 -49.36 -1.86
N SER A 86 -7.91 -49.20 -1.83
CA SER A 86 -8.84 -50.34 -1.66
C SER A 86 -8.90 -51.25 -2.88
N ARG A 87 -8.67 -50.73 -4.09
CA ARG A 87 -8.54 -51.52 -5.33
C ARG A 87 -7.23 -52.30 -5.42
N GLY A 88 -6.19 -51.90 -4.69
CA GLY A 88 -4.84 -52.50 -4.74
C GLY A 88 -4.59 -53.65 -3.77
N GLN A 89 -5.50 -53.96 -2.85
CA GLN A 89 -5.31 -55.01 -1.81
C GLN A 89 -5.86 -56.40 -2.18
N GLY A 90 -6.18 -56.64 -3.45
CA GLY A 90 -6.83 -57.88 -3.92
C GLY A 90 -6.01 -58.74 -4.88
N VAL A 91 -4.68 -58.83 -4.70
CA VAL A 91 -3.80 -59.80 -5.39
C VAL A 91 -3.18 -60.72 -4.35
#